data_AF-A0A1F3F7Q8-F1
#
_entry.id   AF-A0A1F3F7Q8-F1
#
_cell.length_a   1.000
_cell.length_b   1.000
_cell.length_c   1.000
_cell.angle_alpha   90.00
_cell.angle_beta   90.00
_cell.angle_gamma   90.00
#
_symmetry.space_group_name_H-M   'P 1'
#
loop_
_entity.id
_entity.type
_entity.pdbx_description
1 polymer ?
#
loop_
_entity_poly.entity_id
_entity_poly.type
_entity_poly.pdbx_seq_one_letter_code
_entity_poly.pdbx_strand_id
1 'polypeptide(L)'
;MKKLYLLIITALTISNVAFSQTMEKGTLMFGAGVGPSMNYLGLTGTSTPAIRLTGEKGMFEIGPGVLALGGEIGMFNQTYKSSSYYYHYTASFLSLIFAGRAAYYYNFEELLKTPQFNAYAGSALGIRIVTNDQAYPHFGAFVGANWFLTKKFAGFVEAGYDMSWGTIGFNFIL
;
A
#
# COMPACT_ATOMS: atom_id res chain seq x y z
N MET A 1 21.97 21.93 11.81
CA MET A 1 20.74 22.20 12.59
C MET A 1 19.92 23.37 12.03
N LYS A 2 20.47 24.58 11.87
CA LYS A 2 19.71 25.76 11.38
C LYS A 2 19.02 25.58 10.01
N LYS A 3 19.63 24.83 9.08
CA LYS A 3 19.07 24.50 7.75
C LYS A 3 17.90 23.49 7.80
N LEU A 4 17.85 22.66 8.85
CA LEU A 4 16.78 21.67 9.03
C LEU A 4 15.48 22.34 9.49
N TYR A 5 15.58 23.33 10.40
CA TYR A 5 14.43 24.14 10.81
C TYR A 5 13.86 24.96 9.66
N LEU A 6 14.72 25.50 8.78
CA LEU A 6 14.26 26.23 7.61
C LEU A 6 13.46 25.33 6.66
N LEU A 7 13.89 24.08 6.46
CA LEU A 7 13.20 23.08 5.63
C LEU A 7 11.84 22.68 6.23
N ILE A 8 11.78 22.51 7.55
CA ILE A 8 10.53 22.21 8.28
C ILE A 8 9.57 23.41 8.25
N ILE A 9 10.07 24.63 8.43
CA ILE A 9 9.27 25.86 8.40
C ILE A 9 8.75 26.13 6.97
N THR A 10 9.56 25.88 5.94
CA THR A 10 9.13 26.03 4.54
C THR A 10 8.08 24.98 4.15
N ALA A 11 8.15 23.77 4.72
CA ALA A 11 7.12 22.74 4.55
C ALA A 11 5.79 23.10 5.26
N LEU A 12 5.85 23.89 6.33
CA LEU A 12 4.68 24.31 7.12
C LEU A 12 3.95 25.53 6.53
N THR A 13 4.55 26.28 5.60
CA THR A 13 3.95 27.49 5.00
C THR A 13 3.14 27.25 3.72
N ILE A 14 2.81 26.01 3.36
CA ILE A 14 1.98 25.66 2.17
C ILE A 14 0.46 25.79 2.49
N SER A 15 0.09 26.49 3.56
CA SER A 15 -1.29 26.66 3.99
C SER A 15 -2.01 27.75 3.20
N ASN A 16 -2.41 27.44 1.95
CA ASN A 16 -3.53 28.08 1.23
C ASN A 16 -3.84 27.32 -0.07
N VAL A 17 -4.07 26.01 0.01
CA VAL A 17 -4.41 25.21 -1.17
C VAL A 17 -5.79 24.60 -0.93
N ALA A 18 -6.77 25.01 -1.74
CA ALA A 18 -8.09 24.41 -1.76
C ALA A 18 -7.98 22.87 -1.69
N PHE A 19 -8.63 22.22 -0.73
CA PHE A 19 -8.56 20.78 -0.59
C PHE A 19 -9.46 20.14 -1.66
N SER A 20 -8.89 19.78 -2.81
CA SER A 20 -9.42 18.69 -3.62
C SER A 20 -8.36 18.21 -4.60
N GLN A 21 -7.97 16.95 -4.42
CA GLN A 21 -7.84 15.98 -5.49
C GLN A 21 -7.96 14.61 -4.82
N THR A 22 -9.21 14.18 -4.62
CA THR A 22 -9.50 12.81 -4.20
C THR A 22 -9.36 11.87 -5.42
N MET A 23 -9.70 10.58 -5.28
CA MET A 23 -9.70 9.71 -6.45
C MET A 23 -10.86 10.11 -7.36
N GLU A 24 -10.52 10.61 -8.55
CA GLU A 24 -11.45 11.00 -9.60
C GLU A 24 -11.13 10.22 -10.88
N LYS A 25 -12.03 10.26 -11.86
CA LYS A 25 -11.75 9.66 -13.16
C LYS A 25 -10.57 10.36 -13.82
N GLY A 26 -9.60 9.56 -14.27
CA GLY A 26 -8.37 10.03 -14.89
C GLY A 26 -7.23 10.30 -13.90
N THR A 27 -7.52 10.43 -12.60
CA THR A 27 -6.51 10.58 -11.55
C THR A 27 -5.53 9.40 -11.60
N LEU A 28 -4.24 9.71 -11.62
CA LEU A 28 -3.17 8.73 -11.51
C LEU A 28 -2.53 8.86 -10.13
N MET A 29 -2.63 7.79 -9.34
CA MET A 29 -2.15 7.73 -7.96
C MET A 29 -1.04 6.70 -7.84
N PHE A 30 0.07 7.10 -7.22
CA PHE A 30 1.18 6.23 -6.88
C PHE A 30 1.33 6.14 -5.37
N GLY A 31 1.46 4.93 -4.85
CA GLY A 31 1.62 4.70 -3.42
C GLY A 31 2.89 3.96 -3.09
N ALA A 32 3.48 4.30 -1.94
CA ALA A 32 4.54 3.53 -1.32
C ALA A 32 4.19 3.28 0.15
N GLY A 33 4.30 2.04 0.61
CA GLY A 33 3.93 1.66 1.96
C GLY A 33 4.77 0.53 2.55
N VAL A 34 4.66 0.40 3.86
CA VAL A 34 5.32 -0.63 4.66
C VAL A 34 4.33 -1.23 5.66
N GLY A 35 4.44 -2.54 5.90
CA GLY A 35 3.57 -3.25 6.84
C GLY A 35 4.15 -4.59 7.28
N PRO A 36 3.64 -5.25 8.34
CA PRO A 36 3.98 -6.63 8.66
C PRO A 36 3.67 -7.56 7.48
N SER A 37 4.67 -8.23 6.92
CA SER A 37 4.45 -9.15 5.81
C SER A 37 3.53 -10.32 6.22
N MET A 38 2.81 -10.88 5.26
CA MET A 38 2.14 -12.15 5.52
C MET A 38 3.14 -13.28 5.82
N ASN A 39 2.89 -14.02 6.90
CA ASN A 39 3.71 -15.17 7.27
C ASN A 39 3.22 -16.43 6.57
N TYR A 40 3.75 -16.66 5.37
CA TYR A 40 3.49 -17.87 4.58
C TYR A 40 4.19 -19.15 5.09
N LEU A 41 5.02 -19.08 6.13
CA LEU A 41 5.81 -20.20 6.65
C LEU A 41 5.37 -20.70 8.05
N GLY A 42 4.29 -20.16 8.61
CA GLY A 42 3.75 -20.58 9.92
C GLY A 42 4.59 -20.13 11.13
N LEU A 43 4.38 -20.79 12.28
CA LEU A 43 4.86 -20.38 13.61
C LEU A 43 6.39 -20.41 13.83
N THR A 44 7.17 -20.95 12.88
CA THR A 44 8.62 -21.15 13.05
C THR A 44 9.48 -20.21 12.19
N GLY A 45 8.85 -19.26 11.49
CA GLY A 45 9.53 -18.30 10.62
C GLY A 45 9.41 -16.85 11.11
N THR A 46 10.48 -16.08 10.98
CA THR A 46 10.46 -14.60 11.12
C THR A 46 10.46 -13.96 9.75
N SER A 47 9.82 -12.80 9.60
CA SER A 47 9.78 -12.08 8.33
C SER A 47 10.10 -10.60 8.51
N THR A 48 10.70 -9.99 7.48
CA THR A 48 10.88 -8.54 7.44
C THR A 48 9.53 -7.85 7.21
N PRO A 49 9.40 -6.55 7.53
CA PRO A 49 8.30 -5.77 6.98
C PRO A 49 8.22 -5.92 5.45
N ALA A 50 7.01 -6.01 4.93
CA ALA A 50 6.76 -5.91 3.50
C ALA A 50 6.80 -4.46 3.07
N ILE A 51 7.48 -4.22 1.95
CA ILE A 51 7.48 -2.94 1.25
C ILE A 51 6.64 -3.12 0.00
N ARG A 52 5.76 -2.15 -0.28
CA ARG A 52 4.88 -2.18 -1.44
C ARG A 52 4.88 -0.85 -2.18
N LEU A 53 4.86 -0.95 -3.50
CA LEU A 53 4.60 0.13 -4.44
C LEU A 53 3.30 -0.16 -5.18
N THR A 54 2.47 0.86 -5.37
CA THR A 54 1.18 0.78 -6.08
C THR A 54 1.11 1.88 -7.13
N GLY A 55 0.41 1.62 -8.23
CA GLY A 55 0.08 2.59 -9.25
C GLY A 55 -1.31 2.32 -9.78
N GLU A 56 -2.25 3.23 -9.52
CA GLU A 56 -3.68 3.07 -9.82
C GLU A 56 -4.19 4.29 -10.57
N LYS A 57 -5.02 4.04 -11.59
CA LYS A 57 -5.68 5.08 -12.38
C LYS A 57 -7.19 5.00 -12.18
N GLY A 58 -7.84 6.12 -11.85
CA GLY A 58 -9.30 6.21 -11.83
C GLY A 58 -9.88 5.98 -13.23
N MET A 59 -10.67 4.94 -13.43
CA MET A 59 -11.15 4.52 -14.75
C MET A 59 -12.62 4.89 -14.97
N PHE A 60 -13.47 4.57 -13.98
CA PHE A 60 -14.93 4.68 -14.12
C PHE A 60 -15.53 5.35 -12.90
N GLU A 61 -16.38 6.34 -13.11
CA GLU A 61 -17.26 6.89 -12.07
C GLU A 61 -18.42 5.93 -11.88
N ILE A 62 -18.64 5.49 -10.65
CA ILE A 62 -19.71 4.57 -10.28
C ILE A 62 -20.36 5.15 -9.02
N GLY A 63 -21.52 5.77 -9.20
CA GLY A 63 -22.23 6.43 -8.10
C GLY A 63 -21.35 7.51 -7.42
N PRO A 64 -21.25 7.53 -6.08
CA PRO A 64 -20.48 8.53 -5.32
C PRO A 64 -18.96 8.27 -5.32
N GLY A 65 -18.48 7.32 -6.12
CA GLY A 65 -17.09 6.90 -6.10
C GLY A 65 -16.52 6.58 -7.47
N VAL A 66 -15.26 6.16 -7.46
CA VAL A 66 -14.50 5.85 -8.68
C VAL A 66 -13.87 4.48 -8.56
N LEU A 67 -14.09 3.64 -9.57
CA LEU A 67 -13.36 2.40 -9.76
C LEU A 67 -12.02 2.72 -10.43
N ALA A 68 -10.94 2.44 -9.72
CA ALA A 68 -9.58 2.55 -10.19
C ALA A 68 -9.02 1.17 -10.54
N LEU A 69 -8.21 1.13 -11.61
CA LEU A 69 -7.47 -0.05 -12.03
C LEU A 69 -5.98 0.27 -12.04
N GLY A 70 -5.16 -0.71 -11.67
CA GLY A 70 -3.74 -0.49 -11.50
C GLY A 70 -2.96 -1.77 -11.26
N GLY A 71 -1.80 -1.60 -10.63
CA GLY A 71 -0.99 -2.72 -10.19
C GLY A 71 -0.16 -2.38 -8.97
N GLU A 72 0.44 -3.42 -8.42
CA GLU A 72 1.37 -3.36 -7.31
C GLU A 72 2.57 -4.26 -7.52
N ILE A 73 3.66 -3.84 -6.89
CA ILE A 73 4.86 -4.63 -6.74
C ILE A 73 5.27 -4.52 -5.28
N GLY A 74 5.71 -5.61 -4.69
CA GLY A 74 6.39 -5.48 -3.41
C GLY A 74 7.21 -6.70 -3.03
N MET A 75 7.83 -6.58 -1.87
CA MET A 75 8.83 -7.54 -1.43
C MET A 75 8.89 -7.66 0.09
N PHE A 76 9.21 -8.87 0.54
CA PHE A 76 9.60 -9.15 1.92
C PHE A 76 10.50 -10.39 1.95
N ASN A 77 11.35 -10.49 2.96
CA ASN A 77 12.19 -11.65 3.20
C ASN A 77 11.64 -12.48 4.36
N GLN A 78 11.66 -13.80 4.21
CA GLN A 78 11.27 -14.75 5.25
C GLN A 78 12.47 -15.60 5.64
N THR A 79 12.72 -15.75 6.93
CA THR A 79 13.75 -16.63 7.46
C THR A 79 13.10 -17.76 8.24
N TYR A 80 13.34 -18.98 7.79
CA TYR A 80 12.99 -20.20 8.49
C TYR A 80 14.18 -20.66 9.33
N LYS A 81 13.94 -20.90 10.62
CA LYS A 81 14.91 -21.48 11.54
C LYS A 81 14.35 -22.77 12.09
N SER A 82 15.06 -23.88 11.89
CA SER A 82 14.78 -25.15 12.57
C SER A 82 16.01 -25.57 13.34
N SER A 83 15.83 -25.84 14.63
CA SER A 83 16.85 -26.40 15.51
C SER A 83 16.38 -27.74 16.04
N SER A 84 17.09 -28.80 15.69
CA SER A 84 17.03 -30.09 16.39
C SER A 84 18.35 -30.32 17.11
N TYR A 85 18.38 -31.23 18.10
CA TYR A 85 19.48 -31.45 19.05
C TYR A 85 20.87 -31.65 18.40
N TYR A 86 20.91 -32.03 17.11
CA TYR A 86 22.14 -32.24 16.33
C TYR A 86 22.28 -31.36 15.08
N TYR A 87 21.26 -30.58 14.70
CA TYR A 87 21.25 -29.83 13.43
C TYR A 87 20.62 -28.45 13.57
N HIS A 88 21.37 -27.44 13.14
CA HIS A 88 20.89 -26.06 12.96
C HIS A 88 20.72 -25.79 11.47
N TYR A 89 19.49 -25.49 11.04
CA TYR A 89 19.19 -25.11 9.67
C TYR A 89 18.55 -23.73 9.63
N THR A 90 19.17 -22.82 8.87
CA THR A 90 18.63 -21.48 8.60
C THR A 90 18.51 -21.31 7.08
N ALA A 91 17.31 -21.02 6.61
CA ALA A 91 17.04 -20.69 5.21
C ALA A 91 16.34 -19.34 5.11
N SER A 92 16.73 -18.54 4.12
CA SER A 92 16.13 -17.24 3.83
C SER A 92 15.54 -17.24 2.43
N PHE A 93 14.34 -16.70 2.30
CA PHE A 93 13.55 -16.69 1.08
C PHE A 93 13.01 -15.28 0.83
N LEU A 94 13.49 -14.62 -0.23
CA LEU A 94 12.92 -13.37 -0.69
C LEU A 94 11.67 -13.69 -1.50
N SER A 95 10.56 -13.05 -1.14
CA SER A 95 9.31 -13.10 -1.89
C SER A 95 9.12 -11.78 -2.63
N LEU A 96 8.93 -11.86 -3.95
CA LEU A 96 8.54 -10.75 -4.81
C LEU A 96 7.11 -11.00 -5.28
N ILE A 97 6.24 -10.00 -5.16
CA ILE A 97 4.85 -10.09 -5.61
C ILE A 97 4.63 -9.04 -6.69
N PHE A 98 3.97 -9.47 -7.77
CA PHE A 98 3.49 -8.62 -8.86
C PHE A 98 2.00 -8.91 -9.03
N ALA A 99 1.14 -7.90 -8.90
CA ALA A 99 -0.29 -8.07 -9.02
C ALA A 99 -0.97 -6.91 -9.73
N GLY A 100 -2.05 -7.21 -10.46
CA GLY A 100 -3.01 -6.22 -10.92
C GLY A 100 -4.01 -5.92 -9.81
N ARG A 101 -4.42 -4.67 -9.68
CA ARG A 101 -5.33 -4.18 -8.63
C ARG A 101 -6.58 -3.56 -9.23
N ALA A 102 -7.71 -3.79 -8.56
CA ALA A 102 -8.95 -3.07 -8.79
C ALA A 102 -9.48 -2.58 -7.44
N ALA A 103 -9.71 -1.28 -7.32
CA ALA A 103 -10.14 -0.65 -6.08
C ALA A 103 -11.23 0.39 -6.35
N TYR A 104 -12.33 0.29 -5.60
CA TYR A 104 -13.38 1.29 -5.60
C TYR A 104 -13.14 2.30 -4.49
N TYR A 105 -13.01 3.58 -4.85
CA TYR A 105 -12.80 4.70 -3.94
C TYR A 105 -14.11 5.45 -3.71
N TYR A 106 -14.49 5.61 -2.45
CA TYR A 106 -15.62 6.44 -2.04
C TYR A 106 -15.09 7.76 -1.46
N ASN A 107 -15.45 8.87 -2.08
CA ASN A 107 -15.07 10.20 -1.61
C ASN A 107 -16.11 10.71 -0.61
N PHE A 108 -15.69 11.06 0.60
CA PHE A 108 -16.60 11.44 1.69
C PHE A 108 -16.89 12.95 1.76
N GLU A 109 -16.56 13.70 0.70
CA GLU A 109 -16.82 15.14 0.64
C GLU A 109 -18.30 15.46 0.83
N GLU A 110 -19.18 14.81 0.08
CA GLU A 110 -20.62 15.08 0.15
C GLU A 110 -21.26 14.57 1.45
N LEU A 111 -20.85 13.39 1.91
CA LEU A 111 -21.46 12.72 3.07
C LEU A 111 -21.00 13.27 4.42
N LEU A 112 -19.70 13.54 4.57
CA LEU A 112 -19.07 13.92 5.84
C LEU A 112 -18.47 15.34 5.81
N LYS A 113 -18.66 16.10 4.72
CA LYS A 113 -18.03 17.43 4.53
C LYS A 113 -16.51 17.40 4.73
N THR A 114 -15.90 16.27 4.42
CA THR A 114 -14.46 16.01 4.63
C THR A 114 -13.79 15.70 3.30
N PRO A 115 -13.48 16.73 2.48
CA PRO A 115 -12.87 16.56 1.16
C PRO A 115 -11.46 15.97 1.21
N GLN A 116 -10.82 15.95 2.38
CA GLN A 116 -9.51 15.34 2.59
C GLN A 116 -9.56 13.83 2.81
N PHE A 117 -10.75 13.23 2.92
CA PHE A 117 -10.90 11.83 3.26
C PHE A 117 -11.58 11.04 2.16
N ASN A 118 -10.96 9.93 1.76
CA ASN A 118 -11.63 8.88 1.02
C ASN A 118 -11.30 7.51 1.60
N ALA A 119 -12.23 6.58 1.47
CA ALA A 119 -12.00 5.18 1.78
C ALA A 119 -12.11 4.36 0.50
N TYR A 120 -11.47 3.21 0.47
CA TYR A 120 -11.50 2.32 -0.67
C TYR A 120 -11.56 0.87 -0.25
N ALA A 121 -12.10 0.04 -1.13
CA ALA A 121 -12.11 -1.40 -1.01
C ALA A 121 -11.73 -2.00 -2.37
N GLY A 122 -10.95 -3.07 -2.36
CA GLY A 122 -10.43 -3.62 -3.59
C GLY A 122 -9.91 -5.04 -3.47
N SER A 123 -9.43 -5.53 -4.61
CA SER A 123 -8.81 -6.83 -4.75
C SER A 123 -7.56 -6.75 -5.63
N ALA A 124 -6.66 -7.70 -5.43
CA ALA A 124 -5.44 -7.86 -6.20
C ALA A 124 -5.35 -9.30 -6.73
N LEU A 125 -4.85 -9.48 -7.94
CA LEU A 125 -4.62 -10.78 -8.56
C LEU A 125 -3.26 -10.78 -9.23
N GLY A 126 -2.45 -11.78 -8.95
CA GLY A 126 -1.07 -11.77 -9.42
C GLY A 126 -0.28 -13.03 -9.17
N ILE A 127 1.03 -12.86 -9.09
CA ILE A 127 2.01 -13.91 -8.90
C ILE A 127 3.00 -13.51 -7.81
N ARG A 128 3.35 -14.48 -6.97
CA ARG A 128 4.42 -14.40 -6.00
C ARG A 128 5.56 -15.30 -6.46
N ILE A 129 6.75 -14.74 -6.61
CA ILE A 129 7.98 -15.44 -6.95
C ILE A 129 8.85 -15.51 -5.69
N VAL A 130 9.36 -16.69 -5.38
CA VAL A 130 10.26 -16.93 -4.25
C VAL A 130 11.64 -17.32 -4.80
N THR A 131 12.72 -16.91 -4.13
CA THR A 131 14.12 -17.12 -4.59
C THR A 131 14.56 -18.58 -4.80
N ASN A 132 13.72 -19.56 -4.49
CA ASN A 132 13.92 -20.97 -4.82
C ASN A 132 13.24 -21.38 -6.14
N ASP A 133 13.03 -20.41 -7.05
CA ASP A 133 12.38 -20.55 -8.36
C ASP A 133 10.93 -21.05 -8.32
N GLN A 134 10.25 -20.89 -7.17
CA GLN A 134 8.84 -21.24 -7.03
C GLN A 134 7.95 -20.03 -7.30
N ALA A 135 6.91 -20.27 -8.10
CA ALA A 135 5.86 -19.29 -8.39
C ALA A 135 4.52 -19.76 -7.82
N TYR A 136 3.86 -18.87 -7.09
CA TYR A 136 2.56 -19.11 -6.47
C TYR A 136 1.55 -18.07 -6.95
N PRO A 137 0.27 -18.45 -7.17
CA PRO A 137 -0.75 -17.46 -7.45
C PRO A 137 -0.94 -16.55 -6.21
N HIS A 138 -1.14 -15.26 -6.46
CA HIS A 138 -1.41 -14.26 -5.43
C HIS A 138 -2.85 -13.76 -5.56
N PHE A 139 -3.57 -13.78 -4.45
CA PHE A 139 -4.93 -13.26 -4.33
C PHE A 139 -4.97 -12.31 -3.14
N GLY A 140 -5.34 -11.07 -3.41
CA GLY A 140 -5.43 -9.99 -2.43
C GLY A 140 -6.86 -9.49 -2.29
N ALA A 141 -7.29 -9.19 -1.07
CA ALA A 141 -8.49 -8.40 -0.79
C ALA A 141 -8.17 -7.39 0.32
N PHE A 142 -8.55 -6.13 0.11
CA PHE A 142 -8.13 -5.05 0.99
C PHE A 142 -9.20 -3.97 1.12
N VAL A 143 -9.15 -3.27 2.25
CA VAL A 143 -9.88 -2.04 2.53
C VAL A 143 -8.89 -1.02 3.07
N GLY A 144 -9.02 0.24 2.69
CA GLY A 144 -8.12 1.27 3.15
C GLY A 144 -8.75 2.64 3.15
N ALA A 145 -7.97 3.60 3.61
CA ALA A 145 -8.37 5.00 3.64
C ALA A 145 -7.17 5.90 3.38
N ASN A 146 -7.43 7.02 2.71
CA ASN A 146 -6.46 8.08 2.52
C ASN A 146 -6.90 9.32 3.26
N TRP A 147 -5.91 10.01 3.81
CA TRP A 147 -6.04 11.36 4.35
C TRP A 147 -5.13 12.31 3.57
N PHE A 148 -5.73 13.16 2.73
CA PHE A 148 -5.04 14.14 1.91
C PHE A 148 -4.49 15.28 2.76
N LEU A 149 -3.17 15.33 2.86
CA LEU A 149 -2.43 16.40 3.53
C LEU A 149 -2.28 17.61 2.60
N THR A 150 -2.24 17.37 1.29
CA THR A 150 -2.28 18.39 0.23
C THR A 150 -3.09 17.83 -0.96
N LYS A 151 -3.33 18.64 -2.01
CA LYS A 151 -3.96 18.18 -3.27
C LYS A 151 -3.23 16.99 -3.91
N LYS A 152 -1.93 16.85 -3.72
CA LYS A 152 -1.11 15.83 -4.40
C LYS A 152 -0.51 14.78 -3.47
N PHE A 153 -0.76 14.89 -2.17
CA PHE A 153 -0.10 14.05 -1.17
C PHE A 153 -1.07 13.63 -0.08
N ALA A 154 -1.15 12.32 0.15
CA ALA A 154 -1.97 11.74 1.20
C ALA A 154 -1.17 10.73 2.01
N GLY A 155 -1.43 10.68 3.32
CA GLY A 155 -1.12 9.49 4.11
C GLY A 155 -2.19 8.44 3.89
N PHE A 156 -1.84 7.15 3.92
CA PHE A 156 -2.82 6.08 3.83
C PHE A 156 -2.60 5.01 4.88
N VAL A 157 -3.70 4.34 5.20
CA VAL A 157 -3.72 3.07 5.93
C VAL A 157 -4.53 2.07 5.11
N GLU A 158 -4.09 0.82 5.06
CA GLU A 158 -4.79 -0.26 4.37
C GLU A 158 -4.72 -1.51 5.23
N ALA A 159 -5.82 -2.24 5.32
CA ALA A 159 -5.91 -3.54 5.98
C ALA A 159 -6.46 -4.55 4.97
N GLY A 160 -5.85 -5.73 4.90
CA GLY A 160 -6.24 -6.70 3.89
C GLY A 160 -5.48 -8.01 3.99
N TYR A 161 -6.04 -9.04 3.37
CA TYR A 161 -5.31 -10.26 3.10
C TYR A 161 -4.62 -10.08 1.75
N ASP A 162 -3.45 -9.44 1.76
CA ASP A 162 -2.68 -9.09 0.56
C ASP A 162 -1.16 -9.29 0.81
N MET A 163 -0.28 -8.34 0.50
CA MET A 163 1.15 -8.47 0.81
C MET A 163 1.43 -8.37 2.31
N SER A 164 0.55 -7.67 3.03
CA SER A 164 0.59 -7.40 4.45
C SER A 164 -0.83 -7.39 5.01
N TRP A 165 -0.96 -7.77 6.29
CA TRP A 165 -2.22 -7.64 7.03
C TRP A 165 -2.64 -6.17 7.24
N GLY A 166 -1.67 -5.27 7.23
CA GLY A 166 -1.88 -3.85 7.46
C GLY A 166 -0.72 -3.04 6.92
N THR A 167 -0.98 -2.12 6.01
CA THR A 167 0.04 -1.26 5.40
C THR A 167 -0.23 0.19 5.80
N ILE A 168 0.84 0.91 6.13
CA ILE A 168 0.81 2.37 6.24
C ILE A 168 1.76 2.97 5.21
N GLY A 169 1.46 4.15 4.72
CA GLY A 169 2.31 4.76 3.71
C GLY A 169 1.81 6.09 3.22
N PHE A 170 2.28 6.45 2.03
CA PHE A 170 1.94 7.69 1.37
C PHE A 170 1.54 7.46 -0.07
N ASN A 171 0.55 8.23 -0.52
CA ASN A 171 0.06 8.31 -1.87
C ASN A 171 0.37 9.68 -2.48
N PHE A 172 0.72 9.67 -3.76
CA PHE A 172 1.02 10.83 -4.58
C PHE A 172 0.11 10.85 -5.80
N ILE A 173 -0.51 11.98 -6.09
CA ILE A 173 -1.31 12.19 -7.29
C ILE A 173 -0.53 13.04 -8.29
N LEU A 174 -0.55 12.63 -9.56
CA LEU A 174 0.02 13.41 -10.67
C LEU A 174 -1.00 14.36 -11.28
#